data_AF-S9QK99-F1
#
_entry.id   AF-S9QK99-F1
#
_cell.length_a   1.000
_cell.length_b   1.000
_cell.length_c   1.000
_cell.angle_alpha   90.00
_cell.angle_beta   90.00
_cell.angle_gamma   90.00
#
_symmetry.space_group_name_H-M   'P 1'
#
loop_
_entity.id
_entity.type
_entity.pdbx_description
1 polymer ?
#
loop_
_entity_poly.entity_id
_entity_poly.type
_entity_poly.pdbx_seq_one_letter_code
_entity_poly.pdbx_strand_id
1 'polypeptide(L)'
;MLDTSLRPRPRPEDLDTTYRTPFVSSKGEAQSKATTRARMNPRDLIVLGVFGASDDMRALLRLPNGRVTQVGRGDRVGGRQVVAIGEDGVVVSRSGRTERLEIPS
;
A
#
# COMPACT_ATOMS: atom_id res chain seq x y z
N MET A 1 -7.95 45.79 -14.05
CA MET A 1 -6.56 45.70 -13.61
C MET A 1 -6.55 45.27 -12.15
N LEU A 2 -5.96 44.11 -11.83
CA LEU A 2 -5.00 43.88 -10.74
C LEU A 2 -4.65 42.38 -10.71
N ASP A 3 -3.54 42.04 -11.37
CA ASP A 3 -2.82 40.78 -11.21
C ASP A 3 -2.20 40.72 -9.80
N THR A 4 -2.93 40.19 -8.83
CA THR A 4 -2.34 39.82 -7.53
C THR A 4 -1.58 38.52 -7.72
N SER A 5 -0.31 38.64 -8.10
CA SER A 5 0.62 37.52 -8.19
C SER A 5 0.76 36.82 -6.84
N LEU A 6 0.46 35.52 -6.78
CA LEU A 6 0.79 34.62 -5.67
C LEU A 6 2.31 34.39 -5.65
N ARG A 7 3.07 35.38 -5.18
CA ARG A 7 4.50 35.21 -4.96
C ARG A 7 4.71 34.28 -3.75
N PRO A 8 5.45 33.18 -3.88
CA PRO A 8 5.79 32.35 -2.73
C PRO A 8 6.53 33.20 -1.70
N ARG A 9 6.01 33.25 -0.48
CA ARG A 9 6.66 33.95 0.64
C ARG A 9 7.90 33.15 1.07
N PRO A 10 8.99 33.82 1.44
CA PRO A 10 10.14 33.13 2.04
C PRO A 10 9.69 32.38 3.29
N ARG A 11 10.25 31.18 3.47
CA ARG A 11 10.02 30.36 4.66
C ARG A 11 10.34 31.21 5.90
N PRO A 12 9.44 31.30 6.90
CA PRO A 12 9.71 32.01 8.14
C PRO A 12 10.97 31.46 8.83
N GLU A 13 11.83 32.36 9.31
CA GLU A 13 13.10 32.04 10.01
C GLU A 13 12.86 31.50 11.43
N ASP A 14 11.65 31.72 11.96
CA ASP A 14 11.23 31.43 13.34
C ASP A 14 10.51 30.08 13.48
N LEU A 15 10.61 29.22 12.47
CA LEU A 15 10.14 27.84 12.60
C LEU A 15 10.98 27.13 13.67
N ASP A 16 10.30 26.61 14.69
CA ASP A 16 10.89 25.71 15.67
C ASP A 16 11.37 24.43 14.96
N THR A 17 12.60 24.49 14.48
CA THR A 17 13.33 23.41 13.80
C THR A 17 14.19 22.63 14.77
N THR A 18 14.07 22.93 16.07
CA THR A 18 14.76 22.19 17.11
C THR A 18 14.32 20.74 16.99
N TYR A 19 15.25 19.87 16.59
CA TYR A 19 14.98 18.44 16.47
C TYR A 19 14.49 17.97 17.82
N ARG A 20 13.18 17.74 17.95
CA ARG A 20 12.57 17.22 19.16
C ARG A 20 13.03 15.78 19.28
N THR A 21 14.20 15.58 19.89
CA THR A 21 14.69 14.26 20.24
C THR A 21 13.59 13.65 21.09
N PRO A 22 12.91 12.57 20.64
CA PRO A 22 11.81 12.02 21.41
C PRO A 22 12.38 11.53 22.74
N PHE A 23 12.11 12.27 23.81
CA PHE A 23 12.50 11.92 25.18
C PHE A 23 11.49 10.92 25.72
N VAL A 24 11.55 9.70 25.17
CA VAL A 24 11.07 8.45 25.73
C VAL A 24 11.51 7.40 24.72
N SER A 25 11.93 6.23 25.20
CA SER A 25 12.13 5.01 24.40
C SER A 25 10.80 4.54 23.77
N SER A 26 10.18 5.35 22.94
CA SER A 26 9.01 5.02 22.13
C SER A 26 9.38 4.11 20.97
N LYS A 27 10.66 3.82 20.72
CA LYS A 27 11.06 2.85 19.70
C LYS A 27 10.39 1.49 19.94
N GLY A 28 10.32 1.03 21.19
CA GLY A 28 9.64 -0.23 21.55
C GLY A 28 8.12 -0.14 21.47
N GLU A 29 7.52 0.97 21.90
CA GLU A 29 6.07 1.15 21.89
C GLU A 29 5.50 1.47 20.51
N ALA A 30 6.18 2.32 19.72
CA ALA A 30 5.84 2.62 18.34
C ALA A 30 6.04 1.39 17.45
N GLN A 31 7.11 0.60 17.62
CA GLN A 31 7.25 -0.67 16.90
C GLN A 31 6.13 -1.64 17.25
N SER A 32 5.72 -1.71 18.52
CA SER A 32 4.69 -2.64 18.98
C SER A 32 3.26 -2.21 18.59
N LYS A 33 2.98 -0.90 18.56
CA LYS A 33 1.66 -0.34 18.17
C LYS A 33 1.52 -0.06 16.67
N ALA A 34 2.62 0.13 15.94
CA ALA A 34 2.61 0.35 14.49
C ALA A 34 2.76 -0.93 13.68
N THR A 35 3.07 -2.07 14.31
CA THR A 35 3.22 -3.36 13.62
C THR A 35 2.07 -4.30 13.98
N THR A 36 0.99 -4.25 13.22
CA THR A 36 0.04 -5.36 13.21
C THR A 36 0.68 -6.53 12.46
N ARG A 37 1.03 -7.61 13.18
CA ARG A 37 1.49 -8.84 12.53
C ARG A 37 0.28 -9.54 11.92
N ALA A 38 0.08 -9.33 10.62
CA ALA A 38 -0.93 -10.08 9.90
C ALA A 38 -0.64 -11.59 10.03
N ARG A 39 -1.64 -12.37 10.46
CA ARG A 39 -1.58 -13.83 10.61
C ARG A 39 -1.69 -14.49 9.23
N MET A 40 -0.72 -14.24 8.36
CA MET A 40 -0.69 -14.81 7.01
C MET A 40 0.63 -15.55 6.78
N ASN A 41 0.57 -16.58 5.92
CA ASN A 41 1.76 -17.28 5.50
C ASN A 41 2.54 -16.41 4.50
N PRO A 42 3.79 -16.01 4.78
CA PRO A 42 4.58 -15.14 3.90
C PRO A 42 4.91 -15.78 2.54
N ARG A 43 4.71 -17.09 2.42
CA ARG A 43 4.89 -17.88 1.19
C ARG A 43 3.67 -17.84 0.27
N ASP A 44 2.59 -17.18 0.69
CA ASP A 44 1.42 -17.02 -0.14
C ASP A 44 1.47 -15.69 -0.89
N LEU A 45 0.62 -15.58 -1.90
CA LEU A 45 0.40 -14.32 -2.61
C LEU A 45 -0.49 -13.43 -1.72
N ILE A 46 0.00 -12.24 -1.37
CA ILE A 46 -0.67 -11.32 -0.44
C ILE A 46 -1.06 -10.06 -1.19
N VAL A 47 -2.30 -9.60 -1.02
CA VAL A 47 -2.74 -8.28 -1.50
C VAL A 47 -2.29 -7.23 -0.48
N LEU A 48 -1.57 -6.22 -0.95
CA LEU A 48 -1.16 -5.08 -0.10
C LEU A 48 -2.11 -3.90 -0.23
N GLY A 49 -2.79 -3.78 -1.38
CA GLY A 49 -3.74 -2.73 -1.64
C GLY A 49 -4.24 -2.76 -3.07
N VAL A 50 -5.31 -2.01 -3.30
CA VAL A 50 -5.93 -1.78 -4.60
C VAL A 50 -6.07 -0.29 -4.83
N PHE A 51 -5.98 0.14 -6.09
CA PHE A 51 -6.00 1.56 -6.46
C PHE A 51 -6.32 1.72 -7.95
N GLY A 52 -6.75 2.91 -8.35
CA GLY A 52 -7.07 3.24 -9.74
C GLY A 52 -8.52 3.69 -9.91
N ALA A 53 -8.88 4.00 -11.16
CA ALA A 53 -10.26 4.27 -11.53
C ALA A 53 -11.04 2.95 -11.65
N SER A 54 -12.37 2.99 -11.54
CA SER A 54 -13.21 1.78 -11.55
C SER A 54 -13.05 0.92 -12.81
N ASP A 55 -12.66 1.52 -13.94
CA ASP A 55 -12.40 0.86 -15.22
C ASP A 55 -10.94 0.41 -15.41
N ASP A 56 -10.00 0.97 -14.65
CA ASP A 56 -8.57 0.60 -14.65
C ASP A 56 -8.05 0.33 -13.23
N MET A 57 -8.77 -0.51 -12.50
CA MET A 57 -8.37 -0.94 -11.16
C MET A 57 -7.09 -1.77 -11.23
N ARG A 58 -6.14 -1.45 -10.36
CA ARG A 58 -4.85 -2.12 -10.18
C ARG A 58 -4.69 -2.59 -8.74
N ALA A 59 -3.82 -3.57 -8.54
CA ALA A 59 -3.50 -4.10 -7.22
C ALA A 59 -1.99 -4.20 -7.00
N LEU A 60 -1.55 -3.94 -5.77
CA LEU A 60 -0.21 -4.26 -5.31
C LEU A 60 -0.22 -5.63 -4.65
N LEU A 61 0.61 -6.53 -5.15
CA LEU A 61 0.74 -7.88 -4.62
C LEU A 61 2.16 -8.12 -4.11
N ARG A 62 2.26 -8.69 -2.91
CA ARG A 62 3.49 -9.28 -2.40
C ARG A 62 3.54 -10.74 -2.81
N LEU A 63 4.61 -11.08 -3.51
CA LEU A 63 4.93 -12.43 -3.93
C LEU A 63 5.52 -13.25 -2.78
N PRO A 64 5.51 -14.59 -2.88
CA PRO A 64 6.14 -15.48 -1.90
C PRO A 64 7.64 -15.21 -1.66
N ASN A 65 8.33 -14.68 -2.68
CA ASN A 65 9.75 -14.30 -2.60
C ASN A 65 9.97 -12.91 -1.97
N GLY A 66 8.91 -12.26 -1.50
CA GLY A 66 8.95 -10.93 -0.89
C GLY A 66 8.93 -9.76 -1.87
N ARG A 67 9.01 -9.99 -3.18
CA ARG A 67 8.90 -8.92 -4.18
C ARG A 67 7.48 -8.37 -4.21
N VAL A 68 7.36 -7.07 -4.43
CA VAL A 68 6.08 -6.40 -4.68
C VAL A 68 5.93 -6.14 -6.17
N THR A 69 4.73 -6.37 -6.69
CA THR A 69 4.42 -6.11 -8.10
C THR A 69 3.02 -5.52 -8.23
N GLN A 70 2.87 -4.61 -9.20
CA GLN A 70 1.58 -4.08 -9.59
C GLN A 70 0.97 -4.98 -10.66
N VAL A 71 -0.31 -5.31 -10.52
CA VAL A 71 -1.05 -6.11 -11.50
C VAL A 71 -2.37 -5.46 -11.83
N GLY A 72 -2.88 -5.74 -13.02
CA GLY A 72 -4.22 -5.43 -13.49
C GLY A 72 -5.02 -6.70 -13.76
N ARG A 73 -6.28 -6.53 -14.17
CA ARG A 73 -7.13 -7.63 -14.62
C ARG A 73 -6.50 -8.32 -15.84
N GLY A 74 -6.39 -9.64 -15.80
CA GLY A 74 -5.80 -10.46 -16.86
C GLY A 74 -4.33 -10.84 -16.64
N ASP A 75 -3.61 -10.13 -15.79
CA ASP A 75 -2.19 -10.37 -15.52
C ASP A 75 -1.95 -11.73 -14.85
N ARG A 76 -0.76 -12.30 -15.03
CA ARG A 76 -0.33 -13.56 -14.41
C ARG A 76 0.80 -13.32 -13.42
N VAL A 77 0.62 -13.84 -12.21
CA VAL A 77 1.54 -13.63 -11.08
C VAL A 77 1.55 -14.86 -10.18
N GLY A 78 2.74 -15.38 -9.85
CA GLY A 78 2.89 -16.55 -8.98
C GLY A 78 2.15 -17.81 -9.45
N GLY A 79 1.96 -17.97 -10.78
CA GLY A 79 1.21 -19.08 -11.37
C GLY A 79 -0.32 -18.96 -11.24
N ARG A 80 -0.82 -17.78 -10.87
CA ARG A 80 -2.25 -17.44 -10.79
C ARG A 80 -2.56 -16.34 -11.80
N GLN A 81 -3.77 -16.31 -12.35
CA GLN A 81 -4.25 -15.23 -13.22
C GLN A 81 -5.19 -14.32 -12.45
N VAL A 82 -5.07 -13.00 -12.62
CA VAL A 82 -5.99 -12.02 -12.02
C VAL A 82 -7.29 -12.00 -12.83
N VAL A 83 -8.40 -12.33 -12.18
CA VAL A 83 -9.73 -12.39 -12.79
C VAL A 83 -10.49 -11.08 -12.60
N ALA A 84 -10.40 -10.50 -11.40
CA ALA A 84 -11.06 -9.24 -11.06
C ALA A 84 -10.30 -8.53 -9.93
N ILE A 85 -10.45 -7.20 -9.87
CA ILE A 85 -9.92 -6.34 -8.80
C ILE A 85 -11.11 -5.49 -8.34
N GLY A 86 -11.40 -5.51 -7.04
CA GLY A 86 -12.43 -4.71 -6.39
C GLY A 86 -11.83 -3.85 -5.27
N GLU A 87 -12.67 -3.17 -4.51
CA GLU A 87 -12.25 -2.25 -3.43
C GLU A 87 -11.60 -2.99 -2.24
N ASP A 88 -12.05 -4.21 -1.96
CA ASP A 88 -11.59 -4.98 -0.79
C ASP A 88 -10.48 -5.99 -1.12
N GLY A 89 -10.12 -6.13 -2.40
CA GLY A 89 -9.07 -7.07 -2.79
C GLY A 89 -9.13 -7.58 -4.23
N VAL A 90 -8.57 -8.77 -4.44
CA VAL A 90 -8.28 -9.33 -5.77
C VAL A 90 -8.82 -10.75 -5.88
N VAL A 91 -9.45 -11.07 -7.00
CA VAL A 91 -9.87 -12.42 -7.33
C VAL A 91 -8.87 -13.02 -8.31
N VAL A 92 -8.31 -14.18 -7.96
CA VAL A 92 -7.32 -14.89 -8.78
C VAL A 92 -7.81 -16.29 -9.14
N SER A 93 -7.37 -16.82 -10.28
CA SER A 93 -7.63 -18.19 -10.68
C SER A 93 -6.35 -19.02 -10.77
N ARG A 94 -6.45 -20.29 -10.39
CA ARG A 94 -5.38 -21.28 -10.54
C ARG A 94 -6.01 -22.66 -10.77
N SER A 95 -5.60 -23.32 -11.85
CA SER A 95 -6.06 -24.68 -12.19
C SER A 95 -7.59 -24.83 -12.21
N GLY A 96 -8.30 -23.84 -12.77
CA GLY A 96 -9.75 -23.83 -12.86
C GLY A 96 -10.49 -23.47 -11.56
N ARG A 97 -9.78 -23.20 -10.46
CA ARG A 97 -10.37 -22.73 -9.20
C ARG A 97 -10.13 -21.25 -9.03
N THR A 98 -11.11 -20.56 -8.45
CA THR A 98 -11.07 -19.14 -8.16
C THR A 98 -10.94 -18.92 -6.66
N GLU A 99 -10.08 -17.99 -6.26
CA GLU A 99 -9.82 -17.62 -4.87
C GLU A 99 -9.86 -16.10 -4.73
N ARG A 100 -10.50 -15.61 -3.66
CA ARG A 100 -10.48 -14.21 -3.28
C ARG A 100 -9.36 -13.97 -2.29
N LEU A 101 -8.52 -12.99 -2.60
CA LEU A 101 -7.46 -12.48 -1.74
C LEU A 101 -7.91 -11.12 -1.20
N GLU A 102 -8.02 -11.00 0.10
CA GLU A 102 -8.44 -9.78 0.78
C GLU A 102 -7.24 -8.97 1.26
N ILE A 103 -7.44 -7.66 1.40
CA ILE A 103 -6.44 -6.81 2.03
C ILE A 103 -6.35 -7.17 3.53
N PRO A 104 -5.15 -7.43 4.07
CA PRO A 104 -4.97 -7.73 5.47
C PRO A 104 -5.31 -6.50 6.33
N SER A 105 -6.16 -6.70 7.35
CA SER A 105 -6.49 -5.71 8.38
C SER A 105 -5.61 -5.83 9.62
#